data_AF-A0AA38P0M9-F1
#
_entry.id   AF-A0AA38P0M9-F1
#
_cell.length_a   1.000
_cell.length_b   1.000
_cell.length_c   1.000
_cell.angle_alpha   90.00
_cell.angle_beta   90.00
_cell.angle_gamma   90.00
#
_symmetry.space_group_name_H-M   'P 1'
#
loop_
_entity.id
_entity.type
_entity.pdbx_description
1 polymer ?
#
loop_
_entity_poly.entity_id
_entity_poly.type
_entity_poly.pdbx_seq_one_letter_code
_entity_poly.pdbx_strand_id
1 'polypeptide(L)' 'MPSEFEMRKRNEKFVQDAREGKKPTHMSRQEKLAKRSPIGTWALGVIVFVVMGGVLFELARLIFL' A
#
# COMPACT_ATOMS: atom_id res chain seq x y z
N MET A 1 -18.97 -7.47 16.36
CA MET A 1 -17.50 -7.48 16.55
C MET A 1 -17.13 -8.78 17.24
N PRO A 2 -16.06 -9.48 16.83
CA PRO A 2 -15.64 -10.69 17.54
C PRO A 2 -15.19 -10.34 18.97
N SER A 3 -15.41 -11.26 19.90
CA SER A 3 -14.98 -11.10 21.28
C SER A 3 -13.46 -11.22 21.41
N GLU A 4 -12.89 -10.69 22.50
CA GLU A 4 -11.44 -10.80 22.77
C GLU A 4 -10.96 -12.25 22.83
N PHE A 5 -11.79 -13.14 23.39
CA PHE A 5 -11.49 -14.56 23.48
C PHE A 5 -11.36 -15.21 22.09
N GLU A 6 -12.28 -14.89 21.19
CA GLU A 6 -12.22 -15.35 19.81
C GLU A 6 -11.01 -14.79 19.05
N MET A 7 -10.61 -13.55 19.32
CA MET A 7 -9.41 -12.94 18.73
C MET A 7 -8.15 -13.66 19.18
N ARG A 8 -8.01 -13.99 20.47
CA ARG A 8 -6.87 -14.74 21.01
C ARG A 8 -6.77 -16.14 20.41
N LYS A 9 -7.89 -16.87 20.36
CA LYS A 9 -7.95 -18.21 19.76
C LYS A 9 -7.53 -18.23 18.29
N ARG A 10 -7.93 -17.20 17.51
CA ARG A 10 -7.50 -17.07 16.11
C ARG A 10 -6.01 -16.74 15.97
N ASN A 11 -5.46 -15.91 16.85
CA ASN A 11 -4.03 -15.60 16.85
C ASN A 11 -3.20 -16.83 17.23
N GLU A 12 -3.60 -17.59 18.25
CA GLU A 12 -2.93 -18.84 18.65
C GLU A 12 -2.89 -19.85 17.50
N LYS A 13 -4.02 -20.04 16.80
CA LYS A 13 -4.09 -20.90 15.62
C LYS A 13 -3.16 -20.41 14.50
N PHE A 14 -3.14 -19.11 14.22
CA PHE A 14 -2.24 -18.53 13.22
C PHE A 14 -0.76 -18.75 13.58
N VAL A 15 -0.40 -18.60 14.84
CA VAL A 15 0.98 -18.83 15.32
C VAL A 15 1.36 -20.32 15.21
N GLN A 16 0.46 -21.24 15.54
CA GLN A 16 0.69 -22.68 15.37
C GLN A 16 0.84 -23.05 13.89
N ASP A 17 -0.09 -22.62 13.03
CA ASP A 17 -0.03 -22.89 11.58
C ASP A 17 1.25 -22.30 10.95
N ALA A 18 1.69 -21.11 11.39
CA ALA A 18 2.95 -20.51 10.96
C ALA A 18 4.19 -21.30 11.42
N ARG A 19 4.18 -21.83 12.65
CA ARG A 19 5.26 -22.71 13.18
C ARG A 19 5.32 -24.05 12.46
N GLU A 20 4.18 -24.58 12.04
CA GLU A 20 4.08 -25.82 11.24
C GLU A 20 4.51 -25.63 9.78
N GLY A 21 4.92 -24.42 9.38
CA GLY A 21 5.41 -24.13 8.02
C GLY A 21 4.31 -24.03 6.97
N LYS A 22 3.03 -24.03 7.37
CA LYS A 22 1.92 -23.76 6.46
C LYS A 22 2.01 -22.30 6.04
N LYS A 23 2.18 -22.05 4.74
CA LYS A 23 2.17 -20.68 4.20
C LYS A 23 0.81 -20.06 4.49
N PRO A 24 0.73 -18.98 5.30
CA PRO A 24 -0.53 -18.32 5.55
C PRO A 24 -1.13 -17.86 4.22
N THR A 25 -2.37 -18.28 3.92
CA THR A 25 -3.10 -17.81 2.73
C THR A 25 -3.37 -16.30 2.80
N HIS A 26 -3.36 -15.73 4.00
CA HIS A 26 -3.51 -14.30 4.24
C HIS A 26 -2.27 -13.73 4.94
N MET A 27 -1.71 -12.68 4.34
CA MET A 27 -0.64 -11.90 4.94
C MET A 27 -1.06 -11.33 6.30
N SER A 28 -0.11 -11.29 7.23
CA SER A 28 -0.32 -10.64 8.52
C SER A 28 -0.59 -9.14 8.34
N ARG A 29 -1.22 -8.51 9.33
CA ARG A 29 -1.48 -7.06 9.28
C ARG A 29 -0.16 -6.27 9.17
N GLN A 30 0.89 -6.75 9.83
CA GLN A 30 2.22 -6.15 9.78
C GLN A 30 2.86 -6.28 8.39
N GLU A 31 2.75 -7.44 7.76
CA GLU A 31 3.23 -7.66 6.39
C GLU A 31 2.47 -6.78 5.37
N LYS A 32 1.16 -6.63 5.54
CA LYS A 32 0.35 -5.74 4.69
C LYS A 32 0.79 -4.28 4.82
N LEU A 33 1.13 -3.84 6.02
CA LEU A 33 1.67 -2.50 6.27
C LEU A 33 3.07 -2.34 5.66
N ALA A 34 3.93 -3.35 5.79
CA ALA A 34 5.28 -3.33 5.23
C ALA A 34 5.30 -3.29 3.69
N LYS A 35 4.31 -3.92 3.03
CA LYS A 35 4.15 -3.89 1.57
C LYS A 35 3.42 -2.65 1.05
N ARG A 36 2.90 -1.80 1.92
CA ARG A 36 2.19 -0.59 1.49
C ARG A 36 3.20 0.42 0.94
N SER A 37 2.92 0.96 -0.25
CA SER A 37 3.73 2.05 -0.80
C SER A 37 3.80 3.22 0.18
N PRO A 38 4.99 3.81 0.40
CA PRO A 38 5.14 5.00 1.24
C PRO A 38 4.48 6.23 0.63
N ILE A 39 4.26 6.24 -0.70
CA ILE A 39 3.65 7.34 -1.44
C ILE A 39 2.27 6.92 -1.92
N GLY A 40 1.26 7.73 -1.60
CA GLY A 40 -0.11 7.55 -2.08
C GLY A 40 -0.29 7.98 -3.53
N THR A 41 -1.32 7.46 -4.18
CA THR A 41 -1.62 7.74 -5.60
C THR A 41 -1.76 9.22 -5.91
N TRP A 42 -2.30 10.02 -4.98
CA TRP A 42 -2.43 11.47 -5.15
C TRP A 42 -1.08 12.18 -5.22
N ALA A 43 -0.16 11.84 -4.31
CA ALA A 43 1.19 12.39 -4.31
C ALA A 43 1.97 11.97 -5.56
N LEU A 44 1.79 10.73 -6.03
CA LEU A 44 2.32 10.29 -7.31
C LEU A 44 1.77 11.13 -8.47
N GLY A 45 0.46 11.41 -8.47
CA GLY A 45 -0.19 12.25 -9.47
C GLY A 45 0.37 13.68 -9.53
N VAL A 46 0.64 14.29 -8.38
CA VAL A 46 1.27 15.61 -8.31
C VAL A 46 2.70 15.58 -8.89
N ILE A 47 3.50 14.56 -8.55
CA ILE A 47 4.85 14.40 -9.10
C ILE A 47 4.80 14.30 -10.63
N VAL A 48 3.93 13.43 -11.16
CA VAL A 48 3.76 13.28 -12.61
C VAL A 48 3.29 14.59 -13.25
N PHE A 49 2.36 15.30 -12.63
CA PHE A 49 1.90 16.60 -13.12
C PHE A 49 3.01 17.65 -13.13
N VAL A 50 3.87 17.71 -12.11
CA VAL A 50 5.00 18.66 -12.10
C VAL A 50 6.00 18.33 -13.20
N VAL A 51 6.35 17.05 -13.35
CA VAL A 51 7.33 16.59 -14.36
C VAL A 51 6.79 16.80 -15.79
N MET A 52 5.54 16.44 -16.05
CA MET A 52 4.92 16.54 -17.37
C MET A 52 4.34 17.93 -17.65
N GLY A 53 3.89 18.63 -16.62
CA GLY A 53 3.27 19.95 -16.70
C GLY A 53 4.26 21.02 -17.14
N GLY A 54 5.53 20.91 -16.77
CA GLY A 54 6.59 21.76 -17.32
C GLY A 54 6.69 21.63 -18.84
N VAL A 55 6.54 20.42 -19.39
CA VAL A 55 6.55 20.17 -20.84
C VAL A 55 5.30 20.76 -21.49
N LEU A 56 4.12 20.57 -20.90
CA LEU A 56 2.89 21.15 -21.42
C LEU A 56 2.92 22.68 -21.41
N PHE A 57 3.49 23.28 -20.37
CA PHE A 57 3.64 24.73 -20.27
C PHE A 57 4.65 25.27 -21.29
N GLU A 58 5.77 24.57 -21.49
CA GLU A 58 6.76 24.94 -22.50
C GLU A 58 6.21 24.82 -23.93
N LEU A 59 5.44 23.77 -24.22
CA LEU A 59 4.74 23.62 -25.50
C LEU A 59 3.70 24.70 -25.71
N ALA A 60 2.90 25.02 -24.68
CA ALA A 60 1.93 26.11 -24.75
C ALA A 60 2.64 27.45 -24.98
N ARG A 61 3.77 27.71 -24.32
CA ARG A 61 4.60 28.88 -24.58
C ARG A 61 5.04 28.92 -26.04
N LEU A 62 5.65 27.85 -26.57
CA LEU A 62 6.13 27.81 -27.96
C LEU A 62 5.03 28.05 -29.00
N ILE A 63 3.79 27.64 -28.71
CA ILE A 63 2.66 27.76 -29.64
C ILE A 63 1.95 29.12 -29.52
N PHE A 64 1.83 29.66 -28.31
CA PHE A 64 0.99 30.84 -28.03
C PHE A 64 1.75 32.11 -27.66
N LEU A 65 3.07 32.07 -27.45
CA LEU A 65 3.90 33.20 -27.00
C LEU A 65 5.19 33.33 -27.82
#